data_AF-A0AAW8R6I3-F1
#
_entry.id   AF-A0AAW8R6I3-F1
#
_cell.length_a   1.000
_cell.length_b   1.000
_cell.length_c   1.000
_cell.angle_alpha   90.00
_cell.angle_beta   90.00
_cell.angle_gamma   90.00
#
_symmetry.space_group_name_H-M   'P 1'
#
loop_
_entity.id
_entity.type
_entity.pdbx_description
1 polymer ?
#
loop_
_entity_poly.entity_id
_entity_poly.type
_entity_poly.pdbx_seq_one_letter_code
_entity_poly.pdbx_strand_id
1 'polypeptide(L)'
;MSQIHRLEEQQHQQHNEALIKLTVLLYQIDGKITLSEQDYFDDLVDEMSWHSGISKEAFINDAIHQAREAIDGFAAPDFIRSLSDELNIDAARSLEVAMAITKVDGERSEEEVELLALLANRVLARGLVA
;
A
#
# COMPACT_ATOMS: atom_id res chain seq x y z
N MET A 1 25.12 -17.20 2.30
CA MET A 1 24.30 -16.01 1.95
C MET A 1 25.23 -14.81 1.81
N SER A 2 25.21 -14.14 0.66
CA SER A 2 25.99 -12.91 0.44
C SER A 2 25.29 -11.71 1.09
N GLN A 3 26.04 -10.64 1.37
CA GLN A 3 25.46 -9.40 1.92
C GLN A 3 24.45 -8.74 0.97
N ILE A 4 24.59 -8.95 -0.35
CA ILE A 4 23.68 -8.43 -1.38
C ILE A 4 22.28 -9.05 -1.22
N HIS A 5 22.21 -10.37 -1.04
CA HIS A 5 20.92 -11.06 -0.92
C HIS A 5 20.10 -10.59 0.29
N ARG A 6 20.76 -10.30 1.42
CA ARG A 6 20.09 -9.79 2.62
C ARG A 6 19.52 -8.38 2.41
N LEU A 7 20.20 -7.54 1.64
CA LEU A 7 19.73 -6.18 1.34
C LEU A 7 18.50 -6.23 0.43
N GLU A 8 18.50 -7.11 -0.56
CA GLU A 8 17.35 -7.34 -1.44
C GLU A 8 16.12 -7.85 -0.66
N GLU A 9 16.31 -8.83 0.23
CA GLU A 9 15.23 -9.33 1.11
C GLU A 9 14.67 -8.22 2.02
N GLN A 10 15.54 -7.36 2.55
CA GLN A 10 15.13 -6.23 3.39
C GLN A 10 14.32 -5.19 2.60
N GLN A 11 14.79 -4.82 1.41
CA GLN A 11 14.07 -3.88 0.54
C GLN A 11 12.72 -4.45 0.12
N HIS A 12 12.66 -5.74 -0.22
CA HIS A 12 11.41 -6.40 -0.57
C HIS A 12 10.44 -6.45 0.62
N GLN A 13 10.92 -6.69 1.84
CA GLN A 13 10.09 -6.63 3.05
C GLN A 13 9.57 -5.21 3.32
N GLN A 14 10.42 -4.19 3.21
CA GLN A 14 10.02 -2.78 3.38
C GLN A 14 8.96 -2.38 2.36
N HIS A 15 9.13 -2.80 1.11
CA HIS A 15 8.16 -2.59 0.06
C HIS A 15 6.82 -3.27 0.37
N ASN A 16 6.82 -4.54 0.79
CA ASN A 16 5.59 -5.26 1.14
C ASN A 16 4.86 -4.60 2.32
N GLU A 17 5.58 -4.15 3.34
CA GLU A 17 5.02 -3.42 4.47
C GLU A 17 4.35 -2.10 4.04
N ALA A 18 5.01 -1.33 3.16
CA ALA A 18 4.44 -0.11 2.60
C ALA A 18 3.24 -0.38 1.69
N LEU A 19 3.29 -1.46 0.90
CA LEU A 19 2.22 -1.85 -0.01
C LEU A 19 0.96 -2.27 0.75
N ILE A 20 1.10 -3.03 1.84
CA ILE A 20 -0.01 -3.34 2.76
C ILE A 20 -0.62 -2.05 3.31
N LYS A 21 0.20 -1.15 3.86
CA LYS A 21 -0.28 0.12 4.43
C LYS A 21 -1.01 0.99 3.41
N LEU A 22 -0.46 1.12 2.20
CA LEU A 22 -1.09 1.85 1.10
C LEU A 22 -2.45 1.24 0.73
N THR A 23 -2.47 -0.08 0.55
CA THR A 23 -3.66 -0.81 0.13
C THR A 23 -4.77 -0.66 1.19
N VAL A 24 -4.42 -0.83 2.46
CA VAL A 24 -5.32 -0.62 3.61
C VAL A 24 -5.90 0.77 3.69
N LEU A 25 -5.10 1.81 3.41
CA LEU A 25 -5.62 3.17 3.35
C LEU A 25 -6.63 3.33 2.20
N LEU A 26 -6.31 2.81 1.01
CA LEU A 26 -7.12 3.02 -0.18
C LEU A 26 -8.50 2.36 -0.07
N TYR A 27 -8.59 1.09 0.35
CA TYR A 27 -9.89 0.43 0.47
C TYR A 27 -10.72 0.88 1.70
N GLN A 28 -10.20 1.79 2.53
CA GLN A 28 -10.93 2.33 3.69
C GLN A 28 -11.32 3.81 3.54
N ILE A 29 -10.75 4.53 2.56
CA ILE A 29 -10.84 6.00 2.50
C ILE A 29 -12.27 6.50 2.29
N ASP A 30 -13.10 5.76 1.58
CA ASP A 30 -14.49 6.13 1.29
C ASP A 30 -15.46 5.72 2.44
N GLY A 31 -14.92 5.10 3.50
CA GLY A 31 -15.66 4.62 4.66
C GLY A 31 -16.47 3.33 4.43
N LYS A 32 -16.27 2.66 3.30
CA LYS A 32 -16.88 1.37 2.97
C LYS A 32 -15.78 0.38 2.60
N ILE A 33 -16.06 -0.90 2.84
CA ILE A 33 -15.17 -1.98 2.41
C ILE A 33 -16.06 -2.99 1.72
N THR A 34 -15.87 -3.17 0.43
CA THR A 34 -16.58 -4.18 -0.34
C THR A 34 -15.94 -5.55 -0.14
N LEU A 35 -16.70 -6.61 -0.39
CA LEU A 35 -16.16 -7.98 -0.38
C LEU A 35 -15.08 -8.15 -1.45
N SER A 36 -15.24 -7.53 -2.62
CA SER A 36 -14.26 -7.63 -3.71
C SER A 36 -12.92 -6.99 -3.35
N GLU A 37 -12.91 -5.86 -2.63
CA GLU A 37 -11.69 -5.23 -2.14
C GLU A 37 -11.02 -6.05 -1.04
N GLN A 38 -11.83 -6.64 -0.17
CA GLN A 38 -11.33 -7.54 0.87
C GLN A 38 -10.69 -8.80 0.26
N ASP A 39 -11.39 -9.46 -0.66
CA ASP A 39 -10.87 -10.64 -1.36
C ASP A 39 -9.57 -10.32 -2.11
N TYR A 40 -9.52 -9.18 -2.81
CA TYR A 40 -8.29 -8.72 -3.48
C TYR A 40 -7.14 -8.47 -2.49
N PHE A 41 -7.43 -7.83 -1.36
CA PHE A 41 -6.42 -7.57 -0.33
C PHE A 41 -5.89 -8.86 0.29
N ASP A 42 -6.78 -9.81 0.60
CA ASP A 42 -6.42 -11.10 1.17
C ASP A 42 -5.54 -11.91 0.19
N ASP A 43 -5.91 -11.97 -1.10
CA ASP A 43 -5.11 -12.62 -2.14
C ASP A 43 -3.71 -11.97 -2.29
N LEU A 44 -3.67 -10.63 -2.34
CA LEU A 44 -2.40 -9.88 -2.41
C LEU A 44 -1.49 -10.21 -1.21
N VAL A 45 -2.07 -10.26 -0.02
CA VAL A 45 -1.36 -10.55 1.23
C VAL A 45 -0.84 -11.98 1.25
N ASP A 46 -1.61 -12.95 0.79
CA ASP A 46 -1.22 -14.37 0.76
C ASP A 46 -0.03 -14.62 -0.17
N GLU A 47 0.06 -13.91 -1.29
CA GLU A 47 1.17 -14.00 -2.24
C GLU A 47 2.47 -13.35 -1.74
N MET A 48 2.41 -12.47 -0.74
CA MET A 48 3.59 -11.77 -0.24
C MET A 48 4.51 -12.68 0.57
N SER A 49 5.76 -12.76 0.14
CA SER A 49 6.84 -13.30 0.98
C SER A 49 7.06 -12.40 2.20
N TRP A 50 7.13 -13.00 3.39
CA TRP A 50 7.18 -12.27 4.66
C TRP A 50 8.37 -12.71 5.51
N HIS A 51 9.21 -11.73 5.87
CA HIS A 51 10.47 -11.95 6.58
C HIS A 51 10.63 -11.04 7.81
N SER A 52 9.51 -10.50 8.32
CA SER A 52 9.52 -9.63 9.49
C SER A 52 9.58 -10.40 10.81
N GLY A 53 10.06 -9.73 11.87
CA GLY A 53 10.03 -10.26 13.24
C GLY A 53 8.64 -10.26 13.88
N ILE A 54 7.68 -9.59 13.24
CA ILE A 54 6.26 -9.57 13.59
C ILE A 54 5.48 -10.43 12.59
N SER A 55 4.38 -11.04 13.04
CA SER A 55 3.52 -11.81 12.13
C SER A 55 2.83 -10.88 11.14
N LYS A 56 2.51 -11.41 9.95
CA LYS A 56 1.85 -10.63 8.89
C LYS A 56 0.48 -10.12 9.36
N GLU A 57 -0.26 -10.94 10.08
CA GLU A 57 -1.57 -10.60 10.65
C GLU A 57 -1.46 -9.50 11.71
N ALA A 58 -0.44 -9.56 12.58
CA ALA A 58 -0.20 -8.51 13.58
C ALA A 58 0.11 -7.17 12.91
N PHE A 59 0.93 -7.19 11.85
CA PHE A 59 1.23 -6.00 11.07
C PHE A 59 0.01 -5.44 10.34
N ILE A 60 -0.81 -6.29 9.72
CA ILE A 60 -2.04 -5.86 9.03
C ILE A 60 -3.01 -5.19 10.01
N ASN A 61 -3.20 -5.77 11.20
CA ASN A 61 -4.06 -5.16 12.23
C ASN A 61 -3.58 -3.76 12.64
N ASP A 62 -2.26 -3.58 12.78
CA ASP A 62 -1.65 -2.28 13.06
C ASP A 62 -1.79 -1.31 11.88
N ALA A 63 -1.62 -1.78 10.64
CA ALA A 63 -1.83 -0.99 9.44
C ALA A 63 -3.29 -0.50 9.32
N ILE A 64 -4.27 -1.35 9.64
CA ILE A 64 -5.70 -0.98 9.70
C ILE A 64 -5.93 0.13 10.73
N HIS A 65 -5.30 0.04 11.90
CA HIS A 65 -5.41 1.09 12.90
C HIS A 65 -4.82 2.42 12.40
N GLN A 66 -3.59 2.37 11.86
CA GLN A 66 -2.90 3.56 11.36
C GLN A 66 -3.63 4.23 10.21
N ALA A 67 -4.19 3.45 9.28
CA ALA A 67 -4.99 3.97 8.18
C ALA A 67 -6.23 4.71 8.70
N ARG A 68 -6.96 4.12 9.65
CA ARG A 68 -8.13 4.77 10.27
C ARG A 68 -7.77 6.09 10.95
N GLU A 69 -6.69 6.11 11.74
CA GLU A 69 -6.23 7.35 12.37
C GLU A 69 -5.86 8.43 11.34
N ALA A 70 -5.22 8.03 10.23
CA ALA A 70 -4.90 8.95 9.15
C ALA A 70 -6.15 9.48 8.43
N ILE A 71 -7.16 8.64 8.23
CA ILE A 71 -8.44 9.02 7.61
C ILE A 71 -9.21 9.98 8.53
N ASP A 72 -9.44 9.58 9.78
CA ASP A 72 -10.16 10.38 10.78
C ASP A 72 -9.47 11.72 11.08
N GLY A 73 -8.14 11.74 10.97
CA GLY A 73 -7.32 12.94 11.15
C GLY A 73 -7.16 13.81 9.90
N PHE A 74 -7.79 13.48 8.77
CA PHE A 74 -7.59 14.14 7.46
C PHE A 74 -6.12 14.18 7.00
N ALA A 75 -5.34 13.17 7.40
CA ALA A 75 -3.91 13.03 7.17
C ALA A 75 -3.56 11.94 6.15
N ALA A 76 -4.53 11.34 5.46
CA ALA A 76 -4.31 10.34 4.42
C ALA A 76 -3.26 10.75 3.36
N PRO A 77 -3.22 12.00 2.85
CA PRO A 77 -2.16 12.44 1.94
C PRO A 77 -0.75 12.38 2.55
N ASP A 78 -0.61 12.72 3.82
CA ASP A 78 0.68 12.70 4.52
C ASP A 78 1.10 11.27 4.86
N PHE A 79 0.13 10.40 5.15
CA PHE A 79 0.37 8.98 5.31
C PHE A 79 0.97 8.38 4.04
N ILE A 80 0.39 8.62 2.84
CA ILE A 80 0.97 8.12 1.58
C ILE A 80 2.38 8.70 1.36
N ARG A 81 2.60 10.00 1.64
CA ARG A 81 3.93 10.60 1.50
C ARG A 81 4.97 9.97 2.41
N SER A 82 4.57 9.54 3.61
CA SER A 82 5.46 8.88 4.56
C SER A 82 5.96 7.52 4.07
N LEU A 83 5.23 6.88 3.14
CA LEU A 83 5.57 5.59 2.53
C LEU A 83 6.41 5.75 1.24
N SER A 84 6.79 6.98 0.89
CA SER A 84 7.36 7.29 -0.43
C SER A 84 8.60 6.47 -0.76
N ASP A 85 9.57 6.39 0.16
CA ASP A 85 10.85 5.75 -0.13
C ASP A 85 10.67 4.24 -0.34
N GLU A 86 9.83 3.59 0.47
CA GLU A 86 9.55 2.16 0.41
C GLU A 86 8.68 1.77 -0.79
N LEU A 87 7.70 2.60 -1.15
CA LEU A 87 6.88 2.36 -2.36
C LEU A 87 7.70 2.52 -3.63
N ASN A 88 8.68 3.43 -3.66
CA ASN A 88 9.56 3.62 -4.82
C ASN A 88 10.60 2.49 -5.00
N ILE A 89 10.71 1.54 -4.08
CA ILE A 89 11.51 0.31 -4.29
C ILE A 89 10.97 -0.46 -5.52
N ASP A 90 9.65 -0.51 -5.69
CA ASP A 90 8.97 -0.98 -6.90
C ASP A 90 7.73 -0.10 -7.18
N ALA A 91 7.99 1.03 -7.84
CA ALA A 91 6.95 2.02 -8.13
C ALA A 91 5.90 1.49 -9.12
N ALA A 92 6.29 0.63 -10.05
CA ALA A 92 5.38 0.05 -11.03
C ALA A 92 4.34 -0.84 -10.32
N ARG A 93 4.81 -1.75 -9.48
CA ARG A 93 3.94 -2.62 -8.69
C ARG A 93 3.06 -1.83 -7.70
N SER A 94 3.63 -0.82 -7.04
CA SER A 94 2.87 0.06 -6.14
C SER A 94 1.67 0.70 -6.83
N LEU A 95 1.88 1.22 -8.04
CA LEU A 95 0.83 1.86 -8.81
C LEU A 95 -0.19 0.83 -9.34
N GLU A 96 0.28 -0.30 -9.85
CA GLU A 96 -0.58 -1.38 -10.35
C GLU A 96 -1.55 -1.85 -9.26
N VAL A 97 -1.04 -2.17 -8.07
CA VAL A 97 -1.84 -2.65 -6.95
C VAL A 97 -2.83 -1.58 -6.48
N ALA A 98 -2.39 -0.33 -6.36
CA ALA A 98 -3.28 0.77 -5.99
C ALA A 98 -4.42 0.97 -7.01
N MET A 99 -4.11 0.86 -8.31
CA MET A 99 -5.13 0.95 -9.37
C MET A 99 -6.09 -0.23 -9.37
N ALA A 100 -5.59 -1.44 -9.05
CA ALA A 100 -6.39 -2.65 -9.05
C ALA A 100 -7.38 -2.68 -7.89
N ILE A 101 -6.92 -2.43 -6.65
CA ILE A 101 -7.81 -2.49 -5.48
C ILE A 101 -8.94 -1.47 -5.57
N THR A 102 -8.61 -0.23 -5.93
CA THR A 102 -9.59 0.86 -6.04
C THR A 102 -10.59 0.70 -7.19
N LYS A 103 -10.52 -0.36 -8.01
CA LYS A 103 -11.44 -0.57 -9.14
C LYS A 103 -12.00 -1.97 -9.18
N VAL A 104 -11.66 -2.82 -8.21
CA VAL A 104 -12.01 -4.24 -8.27
C VAL A 104 -13.53 -4.45 -8.23
N ASP A 105 -14.27 -3.54 -7.59
CA ASP A 105 -15.73 -3.53 -7.55
C ASP A 105 -16.40 -2.80 -8.75
N GLY A 106 -15.58 -2.14 -9.59
CA GLY A 106 -16.00 -1.47 -10.81
C GLY A 106 -16.18 0.05 -10.69
N GLU A 107 -16.12 0.62 -9.49
CA GLU A 107 -16.28 2.05 -9.24
C GLU A 107 -15.03 2.64 -8.57
N ARG A 108 -14.94 3.97 -8.54
CA ARG A 108 -13.92 4.71 -7.78
C ARG A 108 -14.60 5.92 -7.15
N SER A 109 -14.41 6.11 -5.86
CA SER A 109 -14.79 7.33 -5.16
C SER A 109 -13.91 8.52 -5.56
N GLU A 110 -14.36 9.73 -5.25
CA GLU A 110 -13.57 10.94 -5.52
C GLU A 110 -12.27 10.92 -4.68
N GLU A 111 -12.37 10.47 -3.44
CA GLU A 111 -11.29 10.36 -2.49
C GLU A 111 -10.19 9.39 -2.98
N GLU A 112 -10.55 8.23 -3.51
CA GLU A 112 -9.60 7.30 -4.11
C GLU A 112 -8.91 7.88 -5.34
N VAL A 113 -9.65 8.57 -6.20
CA VAL A 113 -9.08 9.22 -7.39
C VAL A 113 -8.06 10.29 -6.99
N GLU A 114 -8.37 11.09 -5.97
CA GLU A 114 -7.45 12.10 -5.45
C GLU A 114 -6.17 11.48 -4.88
N LEU A 115 -6.29 10.42 -4.08
CA LEU A 115 -5.13 9.72 -3.51
C LEU A 115 -4.31 8.97 -4.56
N LEU A 116 -4.94 8.37 -5.57
CA LEU A 116 -4.24 7.78 -6.72
C LEU A 116 -3.48 8.84 -7.52
N ALA A 117 -4.09 10.00 -7.75
CA ALA A 117 -3.43 11.10 -8.44
C ALA A 117 -2.23 11.63 -7.63
N LEU A 118 -2.36 11.72 -6.30
CA LEU A 118 -1.25 12.05 -5.42
C LEU A 118 -0.12 11.02 -5.53
N LEU A 119 -0.47 9.74 -5.41
CA LEU A 119 0.47 8.62 -5.48
C LEU A 119 1.26 8.65 -6.80
N ALA A 120 0.57 8.65 -7.93
CA ALA A 120 1.20 8.59 -9.25
C ALA A 120 2.06 9.83 -9.55
N ASN A 121 1.54 11.04 -9.26
CA ASN A 121 2.18 12.27 -9.73
C ASN A 121 3.20 12.87 -8.77
N ARG A 122 3.15 12.52 -7.49
CA ARG A 122 4.00 13.17 -6.46
C ARG A 122 4.82 12.20 -5.64
N VAL A 123 4.36 10.96 -5.47
CA VAL A 123 5.04 9.97 -4.63
C VAL A 123 5.89 9.05 -5.50
N LEU A 124 5.30 8.45 -6.54
CA LEU A 124 5.97 7.48 -7.41
C LEU A 124 6.66 8.10 -8.63
N ALA A 125 6.55 9.41 -8.82
CA ALA A 125 7.04 10.10 -10.01
C ALA A 125 8.54 9.88 -10.29
N ARG A 126 9.34 9.60 -9.25
CA ARG A 126 10.78 9.32 -9.41
C ARG A 126 11.03 7.88 -9.87
N GLY A 127 10.34 6.90 -9.27
CA GLY A 127 10.51 5.49 -9.62
C GLY A 127 9.89 5.10 -10.97
N LEU A 128 8.91 5.86 -11.49
CA LEU A 128 8.27 5.58 -12.78
C LEU A 128 9.03 6.12 -14.02
N VAL A 129 10.02 6.99 -13.82
CA VAL A 129 10.79 7.63 -14.92
C VAL A 129 12.21 7.06 -15.04
N ALA A 130 12.65 6.28 -14.05
CA ALA A 130 13.97 5.64 -13.99
C ALA A 130 14.02 4.34 -14.80
#